data_AF-A0A834FPB8-F1
#
_entry.id   AF-A0A834FPB8-F1
#
_cell.length_a   1.000
_cell.length_b   1.000
_cell.length_c   1.000
_cell.angle_alpha   90.00
_cell.angle_beta   90.00
_cell.angle_gamma   90.00
#
_symmetry.space_group_name_H-M   'P 1'
#
loop_
_entity.id
_entity.type
_entity.pdbx_description
1 polymer ?
#
loop_
_entity_poly.entity_id
_entity_poly.type
_entity_poly.pdbx_seq_one_letter_code
_entity_poly.pdbx_strand_id
1 'polypeptide(L)'
;MVETVRSEIKQINEKVSLSEKRVERSEESTQKCTNRVAELNSSGRRWNLRLYGLPESERENVREKVINICQGVLPAEKGKLPDAIDVAHRMRRKRSRMSDREELSSGLSPGA
;
A
#
# COMPACT_ATOMS: atom_id res chain seq x y z
N MET A 1 -4.43 18.24 -52.77
CA MET A 1 -3.49 18.39 -51.63
C MET A 1 -4.12 19.17 -50.48
N VAL A 2 -4.64 20.39 -50.68
CA VAL A 2 -5.33 21.18 -49.63
C VAL A 2 -6.59 20.48 -49.07
N GLU A 3 -7.39 19.84 -49.93
CA GLU A 3 -8.61 19.12 -49.49
C GLU A 3 -8.30 17.87 -48.65
N THR A 4 -7.22 17.17 -49.00
CA THR A 4 -6.72 16.00 -48.26
C THR A 4 -6.34 16.40 -46.84
N VAL A 5 -5.53 17.45 -46.71
CA VAL A 5 -5.12 18.00 -45.41
C VAL A 5 -6.32 18.46 -44.58
N ARG A 6 -7.31 19.10 -45.21
CA ARG A 6 -8.56 19.52 -44.53
C ARG A 6 -9.33 18.33 -43.95
N SER A 7 -9.42 17.23 -44.72
CA SER A 7 -10.08 16.00 -44.27
C SER A 7 -9.33 15.36 -43.09
N GLU A 8 -8.00 15.29 -43.17
CA GLU A 8 -7.16 14.76 -42.11
C GLU A 8 -7.27 15.57 -40.81
N ILE A 9 -7.24 16.91 -40.89
CA ILE A 9 -7.43 17.79 -39.73
C ILE A 9 -8.79 17.52 -39.06
N LYS A 10 -9.86 17.35 -39.86
CA LYS A 10 -11.19 17.05 -39.32
C LYS A 10 -11.20 15.71 -38.58
N GLN A 11 -10.62 14.66 -39.16
CA GLN A 11 -10.53 13.35 -38.53
C GLN A 11 -9.68 13.38 -37.25
N ILE A 12 -8.60 14.14 -37.23
CA ILE A 12 -7.75 14.32 -36.05
C ILE A 12 -8.55 15.02 -34.95
N ASN A 13 -9.26 16.10 -35.26
CA ASN A 13 -10.09 16.81 -34.27
C ASN A 13 -11.18 15.90 -33.67
N GLU A 14 -11.82 15.07 -34.48
CA GLU A 14 -12.80 14.09 -34.01
C GLU A 14 -12.16 13.06 -33.07
N LYS A 15 -10.98 12.52 -33.42
CA LYS A 15 -10.23 11.58 -32.57
C LYS A 15 -9.75 12.22 -31.28
N VAL A 16 -9.32 13.47 -31.31
CA VAL A 16 -8.91 14.24 -30.13
C VAL A 16 -10.10 14.42 -29.20
N SER A 17 -11.24 14.89 -29.71
CA SER A 17 -12.45 15.07 -28.90
C SER A 17 -12.95 13.76 -28.26
N LEU A 18 -12.87 12.64 -29.00
CA LEU A 18 -13.21 11.33 -28.45
C LEU A 18 -12.21 10.88 -27.38
N SER A 19 -10.92 11.18 -27.56
CA SER A 19 -9.88 10.83 -26.58
C SER A 19 -10.02 11.64 -25.30
N GLU A 20 -10.29 12.94 -25.39
CA GLU A 20 -10.56 13.81 -24.25
C GLU A 20 -11.73 13.28 -23.41
N LYS A 21 -12.85 12.92 -24.05
CA LYS A 21 -14.01 12.32 -23.36
C LYS A 21 -13.70 10.98 -22.68
N ARG A 22 -12.80 10.19 -23.26
CA ARG A 22 -12.37 8.91 -22.66
C ARG A 22 -11.45 9.13 -21.46
N VAL A 23 -10.58 10.13 -21.53
CA VAL A 23 -9.71 10.53 -20.43
C VAL A 23 -10.56 11.04 -19.26
N GLU A 24 -11.48 11.97 -19.51
CA GLU A 24 -12.38 12.51 -18.48
C GLU A 24 -13.15 11.40 -17.76
N ARG A 25 -13.77 10.47 -18.50
CA ARG A 25 -14.47 9.30 -17.91
C ARG A 25 -13.54 8.39 -17.09
N SER A 26 -12.31 8.21 -17.55
CA SER A 26 -11.30 7.40 -16.85
C SER A 26 -10.87 8.08 -15.56
N GLU A 27 -10.67 9.40 -15.58
CA GLU A 27 -10.33 10.20 -14.40
C GLU A 27 -11.47 10.17 -13.37
N GLU A 28 -12.71 10.37 -13.80
CA GLU A 28 -13.89 10.25 -12.91
C GLU A 28 -14.00 8.87 -12.25
N SER A 29 -13.79 7.82 -13.04
CA SER A 29 -13.83 6.43 -12.55
C SER A 29 -12.71 6.16 -11.55
N THR A 30 -11.52 6.66 -11.84
CA THR A 30 -10.36 6.56 -10.96
C THR A 30 -10.62 7.32 -9.67
N GLN A 31 -11.14 8.55 -9.73
CA GLN A 31 -11.45 9.35 -8.56
C GLN A 31 -12.53 8.72 -7.68
N LYS A 32 -13.57 8.13 -8.26
CA LYS A 32 -14.57 7.35 -7.50
C LYS A 32 -13.93 6.17 -6.78
N CYS A 33 -13.07 5.43 -7.48
CA CYS A 33 -12.38 4.27 -6.90
C CYS A 33 -11.46 4.69 -5.73
N THR A 34 -10.64 5.72 -5.92
CA THR A 34 -9.72 6.23 -4.88
C THR A 34 -10.49 6.74 -3.67
N ASN A 35 -11.57 7.49 -3.85
CA ASN A 35 -12.43 7.95 -2.77
C ASN A 35 -13.03 6.75 -2.00
N ARG A 36 -13.55 5.74 -2.71
CA ARG A 36 -14.12 4.55 -2.07
C ARG A 36 -13.08 3.79 -1.26
N VAL A 37 -11.87 3.63 -1.78
CA VAL A 37 -10.74 3.02 -1.07
C VAL A 37 -10.34 3.85 0.14
N ALA A 38 -10.32 5.18 0.04
CA ALA A 38 -10.02 6.07 1.16
C ALA A 38 -11.07 5.99 2.28
N GLU A 39 -12.35 5.95 1.93
CA GLU A 39 -13.47 5.76 2.88
C GLU A 39 -13.40 4.41 3.60
N LEU A 40 -13.16 3.32 2.85
CA LEU A 40 -13.01 1.98 3.41
C LEU A 40 -11.79 1.88 4.32
N ASN A 41 -10.66 2.48 3.91
CA ASN A 41 -9.47 2.56 4.74
C ASN A 41 -9.71 3.38 6.01
N SER A 42 -10.40 4.52 5.91
CA SER A 42 -10.74 5.36 7.06
C SER A 42 -11.64 4.60 8.05
N SER A 43 -12.69 3.95 7.54
CA SER A 43 -13.65 3.20 8.34
C SER A 43 -13.01 1.96 8.99
N GLY A 44 -12.15 1.25 8.26
CA GLY A 44 -11.41 0.10 8.78
C GLY A 44 -10.26 0.47 9.71
N ARG A 45 -9.63 1.64 9.55
CA ARG A 45 -8.55 2.11 10.45
C ARG A 45 -9.05 2.56 11.81
N ARG A 46 -10.30 2.99 11.94
CA ARG A 46 -10.88 3.39 13.24
C ARG A 46 -10.79 2.28 14.29
N TRP A 47 -10.82 1.02 13.86
CA TRP A 47 -10.83 -0.14 14.75
C TRP A 47 -9.45 -0.81 14.85
N ASN A 48 -8.44 -0.27 14.16
CA ASN A 48 -7.09 -0.81 14.18
C ASN A 48 -6.27 -0.22 15.33
N LEU A 49 -5.80 -1.09 16.23
CA LEU A 49 -4.84 -0.72 17.28
C LEU A 49 -3.40 -0.86 16.76
N ARG A 50 -2.57 0.17 17.00
CA ARG A 50 -1.13 0.11 16.72
C ARG A 50 -0.34 -0.08 18.00
N LEU A 51 0.43 -1.17 18.07
CA LEU A 51 1.33 -1.44 19.18
C LEU A 51 2.77 -1.11 18.78
N TYR A 52 3.43 -0.30 19.61
CA TYR A 52 4.81 0.15 19.41
C TYR A 52 5.74 -0.44 20.46
N GLY A 53 7.03 -0.52 20.16
CA GLY A 53 8.05 -0.98 21.11
C GLY A 53 8.11 -2.49 21.36
N LEU A 54 7.36 -3.29 20.59
CA LEU A 54 7.35 -4.75 20.77
C LEU A 54 8.56 -5.41 20.08
N PRO A 55 9.42 -6.16 20.80
CA PRO A 55 10.55 -6.85 20.21
C PRO A 55 10.08 -7.90 19.21
N GLU A 56 10.84 -8.09 18.13
CA GLU A 56 10.58 -9.09 17.10
C GLU A 56 11.30 -10.40 17.43
N SER A 57 10.59 -11.52 17.28
CA SER A 57 11.15 -12.86 17.48
C SER A 57 11.04 -13.67 16.18
N GLU A 58 11.95 -14.63 15.98
CA GLU A 58 11.87 -15.54 14.84
C GLU A 58 10.68 -16.49 15.00
N ARG A 59 9.93 -16.72 13.91
CA ARG A 59 8.69 -17.54 13.91
C ARG A 59 7.65 -17.08 14.95
N GLU A 60 7.52 -15.77 15.17
CA GLU A 60 6.55 -15.26 16.14
C GLU A 60 5.10 -15.45 15.69
N ASN A 61 4.25 -15.90 16.62
CA ASN A 61 2.80 -15.82 16.47
C ASN A 61 2.33 -14.42 16.88
N VAL A 62 2.28 -13.51 15.91
CA VAL A 62 1.96 -12.09 16.15
C VAL A 62 0.61 -11.93 16.84
N ARG A 63 -0.42 -12.67 16.40
CA ARG A 63 -1.78 -12.59 16.95
C ARG A 63 -1.84 -13.00 18.41
N GLU A 64 -1.25 -14.12 18.75
CA GLU A 64 -1.19 -14.59 20.14
C GLU A 64 -0.48 -13.59 21.06
N LYS A 65 0.63 -13.01 20.59
CA LYS A 65 1.38 -12.00 21.36
C LYS A 65 0.53 -10.74 21.60
N VAL A 66 -0.21 -10.28 20.60
CA VAL A 66 -1.14 -9.14 20.74
C VAL A 66 -2.27 -9.48 21.71
N ILE A 67 -2.89 -10.66 21.61
CA ILE A 67 -3.92 -11.11 22.54
C ILE A 67 -3.39 -11.09 23.98
N ASN A 68 -2.21 -11.66 24.22
CA ASN A 68 -1.61 -11.70 25.57
C ASN A 68 -1.35 -10.30 26.14
N ILE A 69 -0.89 -9.36 25.30
CA ILE A 69 -0.71 -7.96 25.71
C ILE A 69 -2.05 -7.32 26.08
N CYS A 70 -3.06 -7.47 25.22
CA CYS A 70 -4.39 -6.93 25.47
C CYS A 70 -5.04 -7.54 26.74
N GLN A 71 -4.82 -8.83 26.99
CA GLN A 71 -5.29 -9.53 28.19
C GLN A 71 -4.61 -9.03 29.48
N GLY A 72 -3.38 -8.56 29.38
CA GLY A 72 -2.68 -7.91 30.49
C GLY A 72 -3.25 -6.53 30.83
N VAL A 73 -3.67 -5.78 29.81
CA VAL A 73 -4.27 -4.43 29.97
C VAL A 73 -5.74 -4.52 30.39
N LEU A 74 -6.48 -5.49 29.86
CA LEU A 74 -7.92 -5.69 30.10
C LEU A 74 -8.18 -7.07 30.71
N PRO A 75 -7.82 -7.29 31.98
CA PRO A 75 -7.94 -8.59 32.62
C PRO A 75 -9.39 -9.06 32.78
N ALA A 76 -10.37 -8.14 32.84
CA ALA A 76 -11.79 -8.46 32.95
C ALA A 76 -12.38 -9.07 31.67
N GLU A 77 -11.78 -8.79 30.52
CA GLU A 77 -12.30 -9.18 29.19
C GLU A 77 -11.47 -10.28 28.53
N LYS A 78 -10.63 -10.99 29.31
CA LYS A 78 -9.66 -11.97 28.79
C LYS A 78 -10.26 -13.02 27.87
N GLY A 79 -11.47 -13.50 28.19
CA GLY A 79 -12.16 -14.51 27.41
C GLY A 79 -12.68 -14.03 26.07
N LYS A 80 -12.96 -12.72 25.92
CA LYS A 80 -13.53 -12.15 24.67
C LYS A 80 -12.47 -11.64 23.71
N LEU A 81 -11.26 -11.34 24.20
CA LEU A 81 -10.17 -10.79 23.40
C LEU A 81 -9.69 -11.69 22.25
N PRO A 82 -9.63 -13.02 22.38
CA PRO A 82 -9.31 -13.89 21.24
C PRO A 82 -10.31 -13.74 20.08
N ASP A 83 -11.60 -13.59 20.39
CA ASP A 83 -12.65 -13.45 19.37
C ASP A 83 -12.77 -12.03 18.82
N ALA A 84 -12.41 -11.02 19.63
CA ALA A 84 -12.44 -9.62 19.21
C ALA A 84 -11.23 -9.21 18.35
N ILE A 85 -10.14 -9.99 18.36
CA ILE A 85 -8.92 -9.71 17.59
C ILE A 85 -8.86 -10.68 16.40
N ASP A 86 -9.39 -10.23 15.27
CA ASP A 86 -9.43 -11.02 14.03
C ASP A 86 -8.04 -11.19 13.42
N VAL A 87 -7.35 -10.07 13.17
CA VAL A 87 -6.09 -10.04 12.42
C VAL A 87 -5.06 -9.19 13.15
N ALA A 88 -3.85 -9.74 13.29
CA ALA A 88 -2.68 -8.99 13.77
C ALA A 88 -1.46 -9.35 12.92
N HIS A 89 -0.72 -8.35 12.50
CA HIS A 89 0.48 -8.52 11.69
C HIS A 89 1.50 -7.42 11.97
N ARG A 90 2.77 -7.68 11.65
CA ARG A 90 3.81 -6.66 11.69
C ARG A 90 3.65 -5.72 10.49
N MET A 91 3.63 -4.42 10.77
CA MET A 91 3.49 -3.39 9.73
C MET A 91 4.79 -3.13 8.95
N ARG A 92 5.96 -3.53 9.48
CA ARG A 92 7.25 -3.30 8.84
C ARG A 92 7.88 -4.61 8.41
N ARG A 93 8.58 -4.60 7.28
CA ARG A 93 9.49 -5.68 6.90
C ARG A 93 10.62 -5.70 7.92
N LYS A 94 10.86 -6.86 8.53
CA LYS A 94 12.05 -7.11 9.36
C LYS A 94 13.26 -6.67 8.52
N ARG A 95 14.09 -5.76 9.04
CA ARG A 95 15.34 -5.40 8.35
C ARG A 95 16.14 -6.68 8.22
N SER A 96 16.21 -7.24 7.02
CA SER A 96 17.14 -8.32 6.73
C SER A 96 18.52 -7.78 7.04
N ARG A 97 19.22 -8.36 8.01
CA ARG A 97 20.65 -8.07 8.27
C ARG A 97 21.57 -8.58 7.15
N MET A 98 21.06 -8.64 5.92
CA MET A 98 21.75 -9.10 4.70
C MET A 98 21.56 -8.04 3.62
N SER A 99 22.10 -6.84 3.84
CA SER A 99 22.44 -5.91 2.75
C SER A 99 23.63 -5.00 3.08
N ASP A 100 24.20 -5.07 4.29
CA ASP A 100 25.36 -4.24 4.67
C ASP A 100 26.70 -4.99 4.54
N ARG A 101 26.90 -5.80 3.48
CA ARG A 101 28.19 -6.48 3.24
C ARG A 101 28.70 -6.53 1.80
N GLU A 102 28.04 -5.89 0.84
CA GLU A 102 28.49 -5.86 -0.56
C GLU A 102 28.71 -4.46 -1.15
N GLU A 103 28.92 -3.44 -0.31
CA GLU A 103 29.26 -2.07 -0.74
C GLU A 103 30.65 -1.63 -0.25
N LEU A 104 31.60 -2.55 -0.11
CA LEU A 104 33.01 -2.23 0.21
C LEU A 104 34.07 -3.01 -0.61
N SER A 105 33.69 -3.72 -1.68
CA SER A 105 34.67 -4.47 -2.50
C SER A 105 34.70 -4.13 -3.99
N SER A 106 33.96 -3.14 -4.47
CA SER A 106 33.87 -2.80 -5.91
C SER A 106 34.65 -1.53 -6.31
N GLY A 107 35.54 -1.03 -5.44
CA GLY A 107 36.24 0.24 -5.67
C GLY A 107 37.76 0.16 -5.62
N LEU A 108 38.40 -0.79 -6.31
CA LEU A 108 39.83 -0.72 -6.67
C LEU A 108 40.09 -1.62 -7.88
N SER A 109 39.98 -1.04 -9.09
CA SER A 109 40.64 -1.58 -10.27
C SER A 109 41.99 -0.89 -10.44
N PRO A 110 43.12 -1.62 -10.51
CA PRO A 110 44.39 -1.08 -10.96
C PRO A 110 44.40 -1.12 -12.50
N GLY A 111 44.58 0.03 -13.14
CA GLY A 111 44.60 0.13 -14.59
C GLY A 111 45.58 1.19 -15.07
N ALA A 112 46.69 0.69 -15.62
CA ALA A 112 47.70 1.31 -16.49
C ALA A 112 48.63 2.38 -15.91
#